data_AF-A0A3D3IAW9-F1
#
_entry.id   AF-A0A3D3IAW9-F1
#
_cell.length_a   1.000
_cell.length_b   1.000
_cell.length_c   1.000
_cell.angle_alpha   90.00
_cell.angle_beta   90.00
_cell.angle_gamma   90.00
#
_symmetry.space_group_name_H-M   'P 1'
#
loop_
_entity.id
_entity.type
_entity.pdbx_description
1 polymer ?
#
loop_
_entity_poly.entity_id
_entity_poly.type
_entity_poly.pdbx_seq_one_letter_code
_entity_poly.pdbx_strand_id
1 'polypeptide(L)'
;MRVLMFGWEFPPHISGGLGTACEGLVNAMLRRSIEVTFVIPKACGDEETANLKLLSAGDVAVSKIMRKYKNMFEYISVSSSLSPYT
;
A
#
# COMPACT_ATOMS: atom_id res chain seq x y z
N MET A 1 13.78 2.52 16.30
CA MET A 1 12.58 3.33 15.96
C MET A 1 11.76 2.53 14.96
N ARG A 2 10.43 2.61 15.04
CA ARG A 2 9.52 1.83 14.18
C ARG A 2 8.59 2.79 13.44
N VAL A 3 8.48 2.64 12.13
CA VAL A 3 7.67 3.51 11.27
C VAL A 3 6.57 2.68 10.59
N LEU A 4 5.34 3.17 10.68
CA LEU A 4 4.20 2.64 9.95
C LEU A 4 3.88 3.58 8.79
N MET A 5 3.91 3.06 7.57
CA MET A 5 3.58 3.80 6.35
C MET A 5 2.33 3.23 5.70
N PHE A 6 1.49 4.11 5.17
CA PHE A 6 0.38 3.76 4.31
C PHE A 6 0.63 4.37 2.95
N GLY A 7 0.48 3.57 1.90
CA GLY A 7 0.60 4.01 0.52
C GLY A 7 -0.21 3.14 -0.41
N TRP A 8 0.01 3.33 -1.70
CA TRP A 8 -0.81 2.69 -2.74
C TRP A 8 -0.03 1.69 -3.59
N GLU A 9 1.28 1.91 -3.70
CA GLU A 9 2.19 1.31 -4.66
C GLU A 9 3.58 1.20 -4.02
N PHE A 10 4.29 0.11 -4.31
CA PHE A 10 5.68 -0.08 -3.91
C PHE A 10 6.38 -0.97 -4.96
N PRO A 11 7.60 -0.65 -5.42
CA PRO A 11 8.33 -1.45 -6.41
C PRO A 11 8.46 -2.94 -6.04
N PRO A 12 8.84 -3.82 -6.98
CA PRO A 12 8.88 -3.60 -8.42
C PRO A 12 7.47 -3.52 -9.04
N HIS A 13 6.43 -3.93 -8.31
CA HIS A 13 5.08 -4.06 -8.83
C HIS A 13 4.30 -2.74 -8.76
N ILE A 14 3.63 -2.37 -9.84
CA ILE A 14 2.77 -1.17 -9.90
C ILE A 14 3.61 0.07 -9.54
N SER A 15 4.67 0.28 -10.30
CA SER A 15 5.70 1.27 -10.04
C SER A 15 5.47 2.53 -10.89
N GLY A 16 4.66 3.46 -10.37
CA GLY A 16 4.61 4.84 -10.83
C GLY A 16 5.56 5.76 -10.05
N GLY A 17 5.52 7.07 -10.31
CA GLY A 17 6.37 8.05 -9.61
C GLY A 17 6.16 8.09 -8.09
N LEU A 18 4.96 7.75 -7.62
CA LEU A 18 4.66 7.63 -6.19
C LEU A 18 5.42 6.45 -5.56
N GLY A 19 5.38 5.27 -6.18
CA GLY A 19 6.08 4.08 -5.72
C GLY A 19 7.58 4.31 -5.59
N THR A 20 8.21 4.93 -6.59
CA THR A 20 9.65 5.26 -6.56
C THR A 20 10.01 6.23 -5.42
N ALA A 21 9.19 7.23 -5.16
CA ALA A 21 9.42 8.15 -4.04
C ALA A 21 9.31 7.41 -2.69
N CYS A 22 8.31 6.55 -2.55
CA CYS A 22 8.13 5.69 -1.38
C CYS A 22 9.32 4.75 -1.15
N GLU A 23 9.83 4.11 -2.21
CA GLU A 23 11.04 3.28 -2.16
C GLU A 23 12.27 4.08 -1.68
N GLY A 24 12.50 5.28 -2.22
CA GLY A 24 13.59 6.14 -1.79
C GLY A 24 13.55 6.49 -0.29
N LEU A 25 12.35 6.79 0.23
CA LEU A 25 12.12 7.06 1.65
C LEU A 25 12.40 5.81 2.51
N VAL A 26 11.85 4.67 2.12
CA VAL A 26 12.07 3.39 2.81
C VAL A 26 13.56 3.07 2.84
N ASN A 27 14.25 3.12 1.69
CA ASN A 27 15.68 2.86 1.60
C ASN A 27 16.51 3.80 2.49
N ALA A 28 16.15 5.08 2.57
CA ALA A 28 16.82 6.03 3.47
C ALA A 28 16.62 5.68 4.96
N MET A 29 15.45 5.15 5.33
CA MET A 29 15.16 4.68 6.69
C MET A 29 15.87 3.38 7.02
N LEU A 30 15.86 2.41 6.10
CA LEU A 30 16.53 1.11 6.27
C LEU A 30 18.05 1.28 6.48
N ARG A 31 18.69 2.22 5.76
CA ARG A 31 20.12 2.57 5.96
C ARG A 31 20.43 3.08 7.37
N ARG A 32 19.42 3.56 8.10
CA ARG A 32 19.54 4.01 9.50
C ARG A 32 19.06 2.94 10.49
N SER A 33 18.90 1.69 10.04
CA SER A 33 18.41 0.56 10.82
C SER A 33 17.03 0.80 11.45
N ILE A 34 16.20 1.63 10.80
CA ILE A 34 14.81 1.85 11.20
C ILE A 34 13.97 0.69 10.67
N GLU A 35 13.11 0.14 11.53
CA GLU A 35 12.11 -0.85 11.11
C GLU A 35 10.94 -0.14 10.43
N VAL A 36 10.60 -0.58 9.22
CA VAL A 36 9.48 -0.03 8.47
C VAL A 36 8.44 -1.11 8.24
N THR A 37 7.19 -0.81 8.59
CA THR A 37 6.02 -1.57 8.12
C THR A 37 5.28 -0.70 7.12
N PHE A 38 5.22 -1.15 5.87
CA PHE A 38 4.52 -0.45 4.81
C PHE A 38 3.24 -1.22 4.48
N VAL A 39 2.10 -0.55 4.55
CA VAL A 39 0.79 -1.12 4.19
C VAL A 39 0.34 -0.58 2.83
N ILE A 40 0.00 -1.49 1.91
CA ILE A 40 -0.54 -1.21 0.57
C ILE A 40 -1.84 -1.99 0.32
N PRO A 41 -2.70 -1.60 -0.64
CA PRO A 41 -3.98 -2.27 -0.89
C PRO A 41 -3.84 -3.73 -1.30
N LYS A 42 -2.83 -4.05 -2.12
CA LYS A 42 -2.52 -5.41 -2.57
C LYS A 42 -1.01 -5.57 -2.63
N ALA A 43 -0.47 -6.49 -1.83
CA ALA A 43 0.93 -6.87 -1.91
C ALA A 43 1.08 -8.14 -2.78
N CYS A 44 2.16 -8.22 -3.55
CA CYS A 44 2.47 -9.39 -4.39
C CYS A 44 3.41 -10.41 -3.71
N GLY A 45 3.82 -10.16 -2.46
CA GLY A 45 4.49 -11.16 -1.62
C GLY A 45 6.01 -11.29 -1.78
N ASP A 46 6.64 -10.55 -2.70
CA ASP A 46 8.06 -10.76 -3.03
C ASP A 46 9.05 -9.86 -2.24
N GLU A 47 8.59 -9.03 -1.30
CA GLU A 47 9.42 -8.00 -0.68
C GLU A 47 9.48 -8.06 0.86
N GLU A 48 10.20 -9.05 1.37
CA GLU A 48 10.61 -9.06 2.77
C GLU A 48 12.13 -8.97 2.87
N THR A 49 12.61 -7.89 3.51
CA THR A 49 14.00 -7.79 3.98
C THR A 49 14.00 -7.70 5.50
N ALA A 50 15.15 -7.90 6.15
CA ALA A 50 15.24 -7.96 7.61
C ALA A 50 14.62 -6.75 8.35
N ASN A 51 14.54 -5.58 7.70
CA ASN A 51 14.07 -4.33 8.32
C ASN A 51 12.85 -3.70 7.62
N LEU A 52 12.31 -4.34 6.57
CA LEU A 52 11.10 -3.90 5.85
C LEU A 52 10.05 -5.01 5.87
N LYS A 53 8.85 -4.66 6.31
CA LYS A 53 7.66 -5.50 6.21
C LYS A 53 6.63 -4.86 5.29
N LEU A 54 6.35 -5.48 4.15
CA LEU A 54 5.28 -5.07 3.24
C LEU A 54 3.99 -5.84 3.57
N LEU A 55 2.90 -5.13 3.85
CA LEU A 55 1.62 -5.70 4.25
C LEU A 55 0.52 -5.33 3.26
N SER A 56 -0.31 -6.32 2.91
CA SER A 56 -1.55 -6.12 2.18
C SER A 56 -2.69 -5.72 3.13
N ALA A 57 -3.39 -4.64 2.82
CA ALA A 57 -4.65 -4.28 3.47
C ALA A 57 -5.86 -4.97 2.83
N GLY A 58 -5.70 -5.57 1.65
CA GLY A 58 -6.79 -6.20 0.89
C GLY A 58 -7.46 -7.36 1.64
N ASP A 59 -6.71 -8.04 2.51
CA ASP A 59 -7.20 -9.18 3.29
C ASP A 59 -7.82 -8.75 4.64
N VAL A 60 -7.80 -7.46 4.97
CA VAL A 60 -8.36 -6.95 6.23
C VAL A 60 -9.87 -6.78 6.10
N ALA A 61 -10.62 -7.56 6.89
CA ALA A 61 -12.06 -7.48 6.92
C ALA A 61 -12.57 -6.08 7.33
N VAL A 62 -13.35 -5.45 6.45
CA VAL A 62 -13.98 -4.16 6.72
C VAL A 62 -15.08 -4.31 7.77
N SER A 63 -15.01 -3.52 8.85
CA SER A 63 -15.98 -3.59 9.95
C SER A 63 -17.40 -3.23 9.52
N LYS A 64 -18.41 -3.74 10.24
CA LYS A 64 -19.84 -3.41 9.99
C LYS A 64 -20.12 -1.90 10.05
N ILE A 65 -19.35 -1.16 10.85
CA ILE A 65 -19.49 0.31 11.00
C ILE A 65 -19.12 1.00 9.68
N MET A 66 -18.00 0.62 9.06
CA MET A 66 -17.59 1.19 7.77
C MET A 66 -18.58 0.87 6.64
N ARG A 67 -19.18 -0.34 6.66
CA ARG A 67 -20.26 -0.70 5.72
C ARG A 67 -21.48 0.21 5.79
N LYS A 68 -21.81 0.76 6.97
CA LYS A 68 -22.94 1.70 7.14
C LYS A 68 -22.77 2.96 6.29
N TYR A 69 -21.53 3.42 6.13
CA TYR A 69 -21.21 4.64 5.36
C TYR A 69 -21.14 4.39 3.86
N LYS A 70 -21.20 3.14 3.39
CA LYS A 70 -21.11 2.83 1.95
C LYS A 70 -22.22 3.50 1.13
N ASN A 71 -23.42 3.60 1.69
CA ASN A 71 -24.57 4.23 1.04
C ASN A 71 -24.57 5.77 1.12
N MET A 72 -23.56 6.37 1.76
CA MET A 72 -23.41 7.83 1.85
C MET A 72 -22.58 8.41 0.70
N PHE A 73 -21.94 7.57 -0.11
CA PHE A 73 -21.13 8.01 -1.24
C PHE A 73 -21.91 7.85 -2.54
N GLU A 74 -21.98 8.93 -3.31
CA GLU A 74 -22.40 8.87 -4.71
C GLU A 74 -21.20 8.51 -5.57
N TYR A 75 -21.30 7.42 -6.32
CA TYR A 75 -20.21 6.93 -7.15
C TYR A 75 -20.48 7.30 -8.61
N ILE A 76 -19.56 8.04 -9.22
CA ILE A 76 -19.55 8.27 -10.66
C ILE A 76 -18.44 7.38 -11.24
N SER A 77 -18.82 6.41 -12.06
CA SER A 77 -17.88 5.52 -12.74
C SER A 77 -17.69 5.96 -14.19
N VAL A 78 -16.45 5.91 -14.67
CA VAL A 78 -16.10 6.09 -16.08
C VAL A 78 -15.54 4.76 -16.60
N SER A 79 -15.97 4.36 -17.80
CA SER A 79 -15.40 3.18 -18.46
C SER A 79 -13.92 3.39 -18.70
N SER A 80 -13.08 2.47 -18.20
CA SER A 80 -11.64 2.49 -18.38
C SER A 80 -11.14 1.13 -18.82
N SER A 81 -10.16 1.12 -19.72
CA SER A 81 -9.40 -0.09 -20.06
C SER A 81 -8.31 -0.40 -19.03
N LEU A 82 -8.10 0.49 -18.04
CA LEU A 82 -7.14 0.27 -16.96
C LEU A 82 -7.68 -0.82 -16.02
N SER A 83 -6.87 -1.86 -15.84
CA SER A 83 -7.08 -2.88 -14.82
C SER A 83 -6.01 -2.70 -13.74
N PRO A 84 -6.26 -1.88 -12.71
CA PRO A 84 -5.32 -1.75 -11.61
C PRO A 84 -5.23 -3.10 -10.88
N TYR A 85 -4.01 -3.52 -10.56
CA TYR A 85 -3.72 -4.75 -9.80
C TYR A 85 -3.99 -6.11 -10.49
N THR A 86 -4.07 -6.19 -11.83
CA THR A 86 -4.05 -7.48 -12.57
C THR A 86 -2.71 -8.18 -12.53
#